data_AF-A0A5Q4EJP3-F1
#
_entry.id   AF-A0A5Q4EJP3-F1
#
_cell.length_a   1.000
_cell.length_b   1.000
_cell.length_c   1.000
_cell.angle_alpha   90.00
_cell.angle_beta   90.00
_cell.angle_gamma   90.00
#
_symmetry.space_group_name_H-M   'P 1'
#
loop_
_entity.id
_entity.type
_entity.pdbx_description
1 polymer ?
#
loop_
_entity_poly.entity_id
_entity_poly.type
_entity_poly.pdbx_seq_one_letter_code
_entity_poly.pdbx_strand_id
1 'polypeptide(L)' 'MYKELERLLRLNKIGISAEKAIDEIKEIRQLKYVLPRSRQLKKKILNPTEKQKSLLNLKV' A
#
# COMPACT_ATOMS: atom_id res chain seq x y z
N MET A 1 2.97 9.87 16.64
CA MET A 1 2.67 9.92 15.20
C MET A 1 2.11 8.60 14.63
N TYR A 2 2.38 7.42 15.21
CA TYR A 2 1.93 6.13 14.63
C TYR A 2 0.63 5.50 15.18
N LYS A 3 0.01 6.10 16.19
CA LYS A 3 -1.15 5.50 16.90
C LYS A 3 -2.33 5.15 15.99
N GLU A 4 -2.59 5.96 14.98
CA GLU A 4 -3.70 5.72 14.06
C GLU A 4 -3.44 4.55 13.12
N LEU A 5 -2.20 4.41 12.63
CA LEU A 5 -1.79 3.26 11.83
C LEU A 5 -1.86 1.97 12.65
N GLU A 6 -1.39 1.99 13.90
CA GLU A 6 -1.52 0.85 14.81
C GLU A 6 -2.98 0.46 15.06
N ARG A 7 -3.86 1.44 15.24
CA ARG A 7 -5.31 1.22 15.39
C ARG A 7 -5.88 0.52 14.15
N LEU A 8 -5.57 1.02 12.95
CA LEU A 8 -6.04 0.46 11.68
C LEU A 8 -5.50 -0.94 11.43
N LEU A 9 -4.23 -1.20 11.76
CA LEU A 9 -3.63 -2.53 11.67
C LEU A 9 -4.32 -3.53 12.60
N ARG A 10 -4.63 -3.12 13.84
CA ARG A 10 -5.39 -3.94 14.79
C ARG A 10 -6.81 -4.24 14.31
N LEU A 11 -7.51 -3.24 13.80
CA LEU A 11 -8.88 -3.41 13.27
C LEU A 11 -8.93 -4.37 12.09
N ASN A 12 -7.94 -4.28 11.19
CA ASN A 12 -7.83 -5.15 10.02
C ASN A 12 -7.10 -6.49 10.35
N LYS A 13 -6.83 -6.76 11.64
CA LYS A 13 -6.15 -7.96 12.15
C LYS A 13 -4.82 -8.28 11.46
N ILE A 14 -4.10 -7.23 11.04
CA ILE A 14 -2.79 -7.38 10.40
C ILE A 14 -1.74 -7.40 11.51
N GLY A 15 -1.19 -8.58 11.81
CA GLY A 15 -0.24 -8.83 12.90
C GLY A 15 1.18 -8.29 12.66
N ILE A 16 1.33 -7.07 12.15
CA ILE A 16 2.62 -6.41 11.92
C ILE A 16 2.71 -5.11 12.72
N SER A 17 3.93 -4.74 13.12
CA SER A 17 4.17 -3.44 13.76
C SER A 17 4.01 -2.30 12.76
N ALA A 18 3.67 -1.11 13.25
CA ALA A 18 3.52 0.07 12.40
C ALA A 18 4.79 0.41 11.61
N GLU A 19 5.97 0.24 12.22
CA GLU A 19 7.26 0.44 11.54
C GLU A 19 7.43 -0.52 10.36
N LYS A 20 7.20 -1.83 10.59
CA LYS A 20 7.27 -2.83 9.51
C LYS A 20 6.23 -2.58 8.42
N ALA A 21 5.03 -2.13 8.78
CA ALA A 21 4.01 -1.76 7.81
C ALA A 21 4.46 -0.59 6.93
N ILE A 22 5.13 0.41 7.50
CA ILE A 22 5.67 1.55 6.75
C ILE A 22 6.77 1.09 5.80
N ASP A 23 7.67 0.22 6.25
CA ASP A 23 8.74 -0.29 5.39
C ASP A 23 8.18 -1.13 4.24
N GLU A 24 7.21 -2.01 4.52
CA GLU A 24 6.48 -2.76 3.48
C GLU A 24 5.80 -1.85 2.47
N ILE A 25 5.21 -0.72 2.91
CA ILE A 25 4.59 0.27 2.01
C ILE A 25 5.64 0.99 1.16
N LYS A 26 6.78 1.35 1.74
CA LYS A 26 7.89 2.02 1.02
C LYS A 26 8.48 1.12 -0.07
N GLU A 27 8.49 -0.19 0.15
CA GLU A 27 8.96 -1.17 -0.83
C GLU A 27 8.01 -1.35 -2.02
N ILE A 28 6.75 -0.92 -1.92
CA ILE A 28 5.77 -1.04 -3.02
C ILE A 28 6.23 -0.20 -4.22
N ARG A 29 6.57 -0.90 -5.30
CA ARG A 29 6.95 -0.26 -6.57
C ARG A 29 5.71 0.04 -7.40
N GLN A 30 5.58 1.30 -7.83
CA GLN A 30 4.52 1.74 -8.71
C GLN A 30 5.08 2.22 -10.04
N LEU A 31 4.55 1.69 -11.14
CA LEU A 31 4.83 2.16 -12.49
C LEU A 31 3.81 3.23 -12.89
N LYS A 32 4.29 4.37 -13.37
CA LYS A 32 3.48 5.50 -13.84
C LYS A 32 3.76 5.71 -15.31
N TYR A 33 2.72 5.78 -16.13
CA TYR A 33 2.85 5.95 -17.57
C TYR A 33 1.71 6.77 -18.15
N VAL A 34 2.00 7.44 -19.25
CA VAL A 34 1.03 8.22 -20.02
C VAL A 34 0.53 7.35 -21.17
N LEU A 35 -0.79 7.20 -21.28
CA LEU A 35 -1.38 6.50 -22.42
C LEU A 35 -1.14 7.31 -23.72
N PRO A 36 -0.64 6.70 -24.80
CA PRO A 36 -0.23 7.44 -25.99
C PRO A 36 -1.41 8.11 -26.73
N ARG A 37 -2.57 7.46 -26.76
CA ARG A 37 -3.76 7.98 -27.47
C ARG A 37 -4.56 8.99 -26.66
N SER A 38 -4.78 8.72 -25.37
CA SER A 38 -5.64 9.55 -24.51
C SER A 38 -4.86 10.53 -23.62
N ARG A 39 -3.52 10.43 -23.58
CA ARG A 39 -2.63 11.17 -22.67
C ARG A 39 -2.97 11.03 -21.19
N GLN A 40 -3.78 10.03 -20.82
CA GLN A 40 -4.16 9.80 -19.44
C GLN A 40 -3.00 9.20 -18.64
N LEU A 41 -2.78 9.72 -17.43
CA LEU A 41 -1.83 9.18 -16.48
C LEU A 41 -2.42 7.92 -15.84
N LYS A 42 -1.85 6.76 -16.18
CA LYS A 42 -2.15 5.50 -15.52
C LYS A 42 -1.05 5.11 -14.53
N LYS A 43 -1.49 4.51 -13.44
CA LYS A 43 -0.64 4.03 -12.35
C LYS A 43 -0.91 2.54 -12.17
N LYS A 44 0.14 1.73 -12.09
CA LYS A 44 0.04 0.29 -11.84
C LYS A 44 1.01 -0.10 -10.73
N ILE A 45 0.50 -0.78 -9.71
CA ILE A 45 1.36 -1.37 -8.66
C ILE A 45 1.97 -2.65 -9.22
N LEU A 46 3.28 -2.82 -9.08
CA LEU A 46 4.02 -3.97 -9.60
C LEU A 46 4.12 -5.04 -8.52
N ASN A 47 3.57 -6.23 -8.79
CA ASN A 47 3.74 -7.47 -8.02
C ASN A 47 3.77 -7.29 -6.48
N PRO A 48 2.72 -6.71 -5.87
CA PRO A 48 2.70 -6.55 -4.42
C PRO A 48 2.66 -7.92 -3.72
N THR A 49 3.39 -8.06 -2.62
CA THR A 49 3.33 -9.27 -1.78
C THR A 49 1.96 -9.39 -1.11
N GLU A 50 1.60 -10.57 -0.59
CA GLU A 50 0.31 -10.76 0.10
C GLU A 50 0.13 -9.83 1.31
N LYS A 51 1.24 -9.52 2.01
CA LYS A 51 1.24 -8.53 3.11
C LYS A 51 0.95 -7.12 2.59
N GLN A 52 1.61 -6.71 1.50
CA GLN A 52 1.40 -5.41 0.86
C GLN A 52 -0.03 -5.28 0.29
N LYS A 53 -0.58 -6.35 -0.29
CA LYS A 53 -1.99 -6.38 -0.71
C LYS A 53 -2.94 -6.15 0.46
N SER A 54 -2.66 -6.78 1.60
CA SER A 54 -3.45 -6.61 2.83
C SER A 54 -3.38 -5.17 3.33
N LEU A 55 -2.20 -4.55 3.26
CA LEU A 55 -1.99 -3.13 3.60
C LEU A 55 -2.69 -2.15 2.63
N LEU A 56 -2.72 -2.46 1.33
CA LEU A 56 -3.43 -1.65 0.34
C LEU A 56 -4.95 -1.70 0.48
N ASN A 57 -5.47 -2.80 1.04
CA ASN A 57 -6.89 -3.04 1.23
C ASN A 57 -7.39 -2.70 2.65
N LEU A 58 -6.64 -1.89 3.40
CA LEU A 58 -7.06 -1.42 4.72
C LEU A 58 -8.42 -0.72 4.62
N LYS A 59 -9.39 -1.21 5.39
CA LYS A 59 -10.68 -0.54 5.56
C LYS A 59 -10.53 0.50 6.67
N VAL A 60 -10.99 1.72 6.38
CA VAL A 60 -11.03 2.87 7.30
C VAL A 60 -12.33 2.86 8.09
#